data_AF-A0A2S5E9H7-F1
#
_entry.id   AF-A0A2S5E9H7-F1
#
_cell.length_a   1.000
_cell.length_b   1.000
_cell.length_c   1.000
_cell.angle_alpha   90.00
_cell.angle_beta   90.00
_cell.angle_gamma   90.00
#
_symmetry.space_group_name_H-M   'P 1'
#
loop_
_entity.id
_entity.type
_entity.pdbx_description
1 polymer ?
#
loop_
_entity_poly.entity_id
_entity_poly.type
_entity_poly.pdbx_seq_one_letter_code
_entity_poly.pdbx_strand_id
1 'polypeptide(L)'
;MSYERTVLIPGEVSYSNISQILNSSYLLEIILELIEDAEETHNALYPFFQLFLVDESKQKVSERYDLEQIRQLLLALSINSLDHLDESSYFSFPKLSSHREALAIFVEDTFNLWRSKHRFMKKADPFSHNSRTRIHKQISLVKNNSDLKSLVLGVYRQILVNISARRVKVLRQLPGGVQAGFIVDRPKFKAETKIGNADFLYNMEYVWSVVLEPPVIFYTYSNKRRGIFKVVDRPILNKINIDNPQDWLVFP
;
A
#
# COMPACT_ATOMS: atom_id res chain seq x y z
N MET A 1 6.21 12.84 -12.71
CA MET A 1 5.23 13.15 -11.64
C MET A 1 5.74 12.66 -10.29
N SER A 2 5.36 13.29 -9.18
CA SER A 2 5.76 12.86 -7.83
C SER A 2 4.80 11.79 -7.34
N TYR A 3 4.95 10.56 -7.83
CA TYR A 3 4.17 9.43 -7.33
C TYR A 3 4.40 9.28 -5.82
N GLU A 4 3.31 9.17 -5.07
CA GLU A 4 3.37 9.01 -3.63
C GLU A 4 4.15 7.73 -3.32
N ARG A 5 5.26 7.88 -2.60
CA ARG A 5 6.18 6.77 -2.31
C ARG A 5 5.80 6.04 -1.04
N THR A 6 4.88 6.59 -0.25
CA THR A 6 4.54 6.12 1.08
C THR A 6 3.09 5.72 1.13
N VAL A 7 2.81 4.58 1.75
CA VAL A 7 1.46 4.01 1.81
C VAL A 7 1.18 3.59 3.24
N LEU A 8 0.01 3.96 3.73
CA LEU A 8 -0.46 3.57 5.06
C LEU A 8 -1.50 2.44 4.93
N ILE A 9 -1.16 1.28 5.49
CA ILE A 9 -1.99 0.08 5.50
C ILE A 9 -2.72 -0.03 6.85
N PRO A 10 -4.04 -0.22 6.88
CA PRO A 10 -4.80 -0.36 8.12
C PRO A 10 -4.39 -1.59 8.93
N GLY A 11 -3.91 -1.38 10.16
CA GLY A 11 -3.52 -2.44 11.08
C GLY A 11 -4.68 -3.07 11.86
N GLU A 12 -5.88 -2.47 11.81
CA GLU A 12 -7.10 -3.02 12.42
C GLU A 12 -7.74 -4.13 11.59
N VAL A 13 -7.45 -4.16 10.29
CA VAL A 13 -8.01 -5.15 9.38
C VAL A 13 -7.24 -6.45 9.57
N SER A 14 -7.95 -7.54 9.84
CA SER A 14 -7.36 -8.88 9.76
C SER A 14 -7.27 -9.29 8.29
N TYR A 15 -6.06 -9.46 7.79
CA TYR A 15 -5.80 -9.91 6.43
C TYR A 15 -5.95 -11.43 6.32
N SER A 16 -7.08 -11.90 5.80
CA SER A 16 -7.38 -13.34 5.62
C SER A 16 -7.92 -13.73 4.25
N ASN A 17 -8.35 -12.75 3.43
CA ASN A 17 -8.96 -13.00 2.13
C ASN A 17 -8.27 -12.19 1.03
N ILE A 18 -7.98 -12.85 -0.09
CA ILE A 18 -7.39 -12.28 -1.31
C ILE A 18 -8.16 -11.05 -1.81
N SER A 19 -9.50 -11.06 -1.72
CA SER A 19 -10.33 -9.92 -2.13
C SER A 19 -10.02 -8.64 -1.36
N GLN A 20 -9.49 -8.73 -0.12
CA GLN A 20 -9.06 -7.55 0.64
C GLN A 20 -7.87 -6.84 -0.03
N ILE A 21 -7.03 -7.58 -0.76
CA ILE A 21 -5.91 -7.01 -1.51
C ILE A 21 -6.39 -6.52 -2.87
N LEU A 22 -7.13 -7.37 -3.61
CA LEU A 22 -7.56 -7.07 -4.98
C LEU A 22 -8.57 -5.93 -5.07
N ASN A 23 -9.39 -5.72 -4.03
CA ASN A 23 -10.34 -4.61 -3.96
C ASN A 23 -9.81 -3.43 -3.14
N SER A 24 -8.54 -3.44 -2.74
CA SER A 24 -7.96 -2.31 -2.00
C SER A 24 -7.83 -1.07 -2.89
N SER A 25 -8.05 0.11 -2.30
CA SER A 25 -7.75 1.39 -2.97
C SER A 25 -6.29 1.47 -3.38
N TYR A 26 -5.40 0.90 -2.57
CA TYR A 26 -3.97 0.93 -2.83
C TYR A 26 -3.59 0.14 -4.10
N LEU A 27 -4.18 -1.03 -4.35
CA LEU A 27 -3.94 -1.74 -5.62
C LEU A 27 -4.47 -0.94 -6.81
N LEU A 28 -5.61 -0.26 -6.65
CA LEU A 28 -6.19 0.59 -7.70
C LEU A 28 -5.26 1.76 -8.05
N GLU A 29 -4.66 2.42 -7.05
CA GLU A 29 -3.67 3.48 -7.24
C GLU A 29 -2.43 2.98 -7.99
N ILE A 30 -1.96 1.76 -7.68
CA ILE A 30 -0.87 1.12 -8.41
C ILE A 30 -1.24 0.88 -9.87
N ILE A 31 -2.44 0.35 -10.15
CA ILE A 31 -2.90 0.10 -11.52
C ILE A 31 -3.02 1.42 -12.29
N LEU A 32 -3.54 2.47 -11.65
CA LEU A 32 -3.62 3.81 -12.25
C LEU A 32 -2.24 4.36 -12.63
N GLU A 33 -1.26 4.26 -11.74
CA GLU A 33 0.13 4.68 -12.01
C GLU A 33 0.75 3.91 -13.17
N LEU A 34 0.43 2.61 -13.32
CA LEU A 34 0.89 1.82 -14.47
C LEU A 34 0.21 2.22 -15.79
N ILE A 35 -1.08 2.57 -15.76
CA ILE A 35 -1.79 3.06 -16.95
C ILE A 35 -1.24 4.42 -17.36
N GLU A 36 -1.04 5.33 -16.41
CA GLU A 36 -0.42 6.64 -16.65
C GLU A 36 0.96 6.50 -17.28
N ASP A 37 1.84 5.67 -16.70
CA ASP A 37 3.16 5.41 -17.26
C ASP A 37 3.09 4.79 -18.66
N ALA A 38 2.19 3.84 -18.89
CA ALA A 38 2.02 3.20 -20.18
C ALA A 38 1.54 4.16 -21.27
N GLU A 39 0.67 5.12 -20.95
CA GLU A 39 0.26 6.15 -21.90
C GLU A 39 1.36 7.17 -22.20
N GLU A 40 2.08 7.62 -21.17
CA GLU A 40 3.13 8.61 -21.37
C GLU A 40 4.29 8.04 -22.20
N THR A 41 4.66 6.78 -21.92
CA THR A 41 5.84 6.15 -22.52
C THR A 41 5.51 5.28 -23.73
N HIS A 42 4.24 4.97 -23.99
CA HIS A 42 3.78 4.02 -24.99
C HIS A 42 4.52 2.67 -24.90
N ASN A 43 4.68 2.18 -23.67
CA ASN A 43 5.43 0.95 -23.39
C ASN A 43 4.64 -0.32 -23.77
N ALA A 44 5.21 -1.50 -23.47
CA ALA A 44 4.63 -2.80 -23.82
C ALA A 44 3.24 -3.09 -23.20
N LEU A 45 2.86 -2.38 -22.12
CA LEU A 45 1.56 -2.52 -21.48
C LEU A 45 0.47 -1.67 -22.15
N TYR A 46 0.85 -0.66 -22.95
CA TYR A 46 -0.10 0.23 -23.60
C TYR A 46 -1.15 -0.52 -24.42
N PRO A 47 -0.79 -1.45 -25.35
CA PRO A 47 -1.79 -2.20 -26.12
C PRO A 47 -2.72 -3.07 -25.24
N PHE A 48 -2.22 -3.55 -24.10
CA PHE A 48 -3.04 -4.32 -23.16
C PHE A 48 -4.07 -3.43 -22.47
N PHE A 49 -3.69 -2.24 -22.01
CA PHE A 49 -4.64 -1.32 -21.38
C PHE A 49 -5.69 -0.79 -22.34
N GLN A 50 -5.37 -0.66 -23.63
CA GLN A 50 -6.34 -0.28 -24.67
C GLN A 50 -7.54 -1.24 -24.76
N LEU A 51 -7.41 -2.50 -24.30
CA LEU A 51 -8.54 -3.44 -24.22
C LEU A 51 -9.62 -3.02 -23.22
N PHE A 52 -9.28 -2.15 -22.27
CA PHE A 52 -10.16 -1.66 -21.20
C PHE A 52 -10.51 -0.18 -21.38
N LEU A 53 -10.21 0.42 -22.54
CA LEU A 53 -10.54 1.81 -22.83
C LEU A 53 -12.06 1.95 -23.03
N VAL A 54 -12.66 2.90 -22.30
CA VAL A 54 -14.09 3.22 -22.35
C VAL A 54 -14.33 4.49 -23.15
N ASP A 55 -13.59 5.57 -22.85
CA ASP A 55 -13.78 6.88 -23.47
C ASP A 55 -12.46 7.66 -23.49
N GLU A 56 -11.84 7.81 -24.66
CA GLU A 56 -10.57 8.53 -24.85
C GLU A 56 -10.70 10.04 -24.58
N SER A 57 -11.92 10.61 -24.66
CA SER A 57 -12.15 12.05 -24.56
C SER A 57 -12.09 12.60 -23.12
N LYS A 58 -12.11 11.72 -22.12
CA LYS A 58 -12.05 12.14 -20.70
C LYS A 58 -10.64 12.59 -20.33
N GLN A 59 -10.56 13.64 -19.50
CA GLN A 59 -9.26 14.17 -19.06
C GLN A 59 -8.56 13.27 -18.02
N LYS A 60 -9.32 12.55 -17.19
CA LYS A 60 -8.76 11.74 -16.10
C LYS A 60 -8.59 10.30 -16.53
N VAL A 61 -7.41 9.73 -16.26
CA VAL A 61 -7.09 8.33 -16.54
C VAL A 61 -8.12 7.38 -15.91
N SER A 62 -8.52 7.66 -14.68
CA SER A 62 -9.50 6.86 -13.93
C SER A 62 -10.89 6.80 -14.56
N GLU A 63 -11.24 7.73 -15.45
CA GLU A 63 -12.53 7.79 -16.14
C GLU A 63 -12.43 7.25 -17.58
N ARG A 64 -11.23 7.24 -18.17
CA ARG A 64 -11.02 6.71 -19.53
C ARG A 64 -11.00 5.19 -19.59
N TYR A 65 -10.55 4.52 -18.52
CA TYR A 65 -10.40 3.06 -18.48
C TYR A 65 -11.36 2.40 -17.50
N ASP A 66 -11.82 1.19 -17.82
CA ASP A 66 -12.63 0.35 -16.95
C ASP A 66 -11.75 -0.37 -15.91
N LEU A 67 -11.42 0.35 -14.83
CA LEU A 67 -10.61 -0.20 -13.75
C LEU A 67 -11.31 -1.32 -12.98
N GLU A 68 -12.65 -1.34 -12.96
CA GLU A 68 -13.40 -2.41 -12.29
C GLU A 68 -13.27 -3.72 -13.07
N GLN A 69 -13.34 -3.67 -14.40
CA GLN A 69 -13.09 -4.85 -15.23
C GLN A 69 -11.67 -5.40 -15.05
N ILE A 70 -10.66 -4.54 -14.89
CA ILE A 70 -9.29 -4.97 -14.57
C ILE A 70 -9.23 -5.67 -13.19
N ARG A 71 -9.90 -5.11 -12.17
CA ARG A 71 -9.99 -5.77 -10.84
C ARG A 71 -10.66 -7.12 -10.91
N GLN A 72 -11.79 -7.20 -11.62
CA GLN A 72 -12.54 -8.43 -11.82
C GLN A 72 -11.72 -9.48 -12.58
N LEU A 73 -10.94 -9.05 -13.57
CA LEU A 73 -10.00 -9.92 -14.28
C LEU A 73 -8.95 -10.49 -13.31
N LEU A 74 -8.32 -9.66 -12.48
CA LEU A 74 -7.33 -10.14 -11.50
C LEU A 74 -7.94 -11.11 -10.48
N LEU A 75 -9.17 -10.85 -10.03
CA LEU A 75 -9.94 -11.76 -9.18
C LEU A 75 -10.22 -13.09 -9.88
N ALA A 76 -10.70 -13.05 -11.12
CA ALA A 76 -11.00 -14.24 -11.91
C ALA A 76 -9.72 -15.07 -12.15
N LEU A 77 -8.60 -14.42 -12.48
CA LEU A 77 -7.29 -15.04 -12.64
C LEU A 77 -6.69 -15.56 -11.35
N SER A 78 -7.15 -15.12 -10.18
CA SER A 78 -6.71 -15.69 -8.90
C SER A 78 -7.26 -17.09 -8.65
N ILE A 79 -8.29 -17.50 -9.42
CA ILE A 79 -8.99 -18.78 -9.26
C ILE A 79 -8.89 -19.63 -10.53
N ASN A 80 -8.99 -19.02 -11.71
CA ASN A 80 -9.10 -19.71 -12.99
C ASN A 80 -7.86 -19.48 -13.85
N SER A 81 -7.51 -20.44 -14.72
CA SER A 81 -6.49 -20.26 -15.74
C SER A 81 -6.96 -19.30 -16.84
N LEU A 82 -6.01 -18.66 -17.52
CA LEU A 82 -6.28 -17.77 -18.65
C LEU A 82 -7.07 -18.48 -19.77
N ASP A 83 -6.70 -19.73 -20.07
CA ASP A 83 -7.36 -20.52 -21.11
C ASP A 83 -8.83 -20.78 -20.78
N HIS A 84 -9.14 -21.08 -19.52
CA HIS A 84 -10.51 -21.28 -19.07
C HIS A 84 -11.33 -19.98 -19.12
N LEU A 85 -10.72 -18.83 -18.81
CA LEU A 85 -11.41 -17.53 -18.91
C LEU A 85 -11.76 -17.18 -20.36
N ASP A 86 -10.88 -17.47 -21.31
CA ASP A 86 -11.10 -17.20 -22.74
C ASP A 86 -12.11 -18.17 -23.39
N GLU A 87 -12.19 -19.41 -22.92
CA GLU A 87 -13.13 -20.44 -23.43
C GLU A 87 -14.53 -20.33 -22.83
N SER A 88 -14.64 -19.78 -21.62
CA SER A 88 -15.89 -19.75 -20.86
C SER A 88 -16.82 -18.62 -21.32
N SER A 89 -18.10 -18.94 -21.52
CA SER A 89 -19.14 -17.96 -21.84
C SER A 89 -19.63 -17.14 -20.63
N TYR A 90 -19.21 -17.51 -19.42
CA TYR A 90 -19.62 -16.83 -18.18
C TYR A 90 -18.85 -15.53 -17.93
N PHE A 91 -17.67 -15.38 -18.52
CA PHE A 91 -16.84 -14.19 -18.35
C PHE A 91 -16.94 -13.29 -19.59
N SER A 92 -17.09 -12.00 -19.36
CA SER A 92 -17.19 -10.98 -20.43
C SER A 92 -15.89 -10.18 -20.56
N PHE A 93 -14.75 -10.87 -20.55
CA PHE A 93 -13.45 -10.24 -20.77
C PHE A 93 -13.10 -10.23 -22.27
N PRO A 94 -12.29 -9.26 -22.75
CA PRO A 94 -11.65 -9.33 -24.05
C PRO A 94 -10.86 -10.64 -24.19
N LYS A 95 -10.62 -11.14 -25.41
CA LYS A 95 -9.77 -12.33 -25.58
C LYS A 95 -8.33 -12.00 -25.19
N LEU A 96 -7.81 -12.66 -24.15
CA LEU A 96 -6.52 -12.34 -23.55
C LEU A 96 -5.39 -13.26 -24.01
N SER A 97 -5.68 -14.38 -24.67
CA SER A 97 -4.69 -15.34 -25.17
C SER A 97 -3.59 -14.69 -26.00
N SER A 98 -3.94 -13.72 -26.86
CA SER A 98 -2.98 -12.97 -27.69
C SER A 98 -2.14 -11.96 -26.89
N HIS A 99 -2.58 -11.59 -25.69
CA HIS A 99 -1.93 -10.63 -24.81
C HIS A 99 -1.31 -11.29 -23.57
N ARG A 100 -1.15 -12.62 -23.57
CA ARG A 100 -0.65 -13.38 -22.41
C ARG A 100 0.66 -12.83 -21.85
N GLU A 101 1.61 -12.49 -22.74
CA GLU A 101 2.90 -11.93 -22.32
C GLU A 101 2.72 -10.55 -21.67
N ALA A 102 1.95 -9.65 -22.28
CA ALA A 102 1.65 -8.34 -21.71
C ALA A 102 0.91 -8.45 -20.37
N LEU A 103 -0.01 -9.40 -20.22
CA LEU A 103 -0.71 -9.67 -18.96
C LEU A 103 0.23 -10.18 -17.87
N ALA A 104 1.19 -11.05 -18.22
CA ALA A 104 2.21 -11.50 -17.28
C ALA A 104 3.10 -10.33 -16.83
N ILE A 105 3.56 -9.49 -17.78
CA ILE A 105 4.32 -8.27 -17.49
C ILE A 105 3.51 -7.33 -16.59
N PHE A 106 2.23 -7.11 -16.88
CA PHE A 106 1.34 -6.28 -16.07
C PHE A 106 1.28 -6.74 -14.61
N VAL A 107 1.10 -8.05 -14.38
CA VAL A 107 1.04 -8.61 -13.03
C VAL A 107 2.39 -8.50 -12.33
N GLU A 108 3.49 -8.73 -13.04
CA GLU A 108 4.83 -8.51 -12.50
C GLU A 108 5.07 -7.05 -12.12
N ASP A 109 4.71 -6.10 -12.99
CA ASP A 109 4.90 -4.67 -12.77
C ASP A 109 4.00 -4.11 -11.69
N THR A 110 2.77 -4.61 -11.57
CA THR A 110 1.88 -4.33 -10.45
C THR A 110 2.54 -4.71 -9.12
N PHE A 111 3.09 -5.93 -9.04
CA PHE A 111 3.79 -6.37 -7.84
C PHE A 111 5.13 -5.66 -7.64
N ASN A 112 5.84 -5.30 -8.71
CA ASN A 112 7.08 -4.53 -8.66
C ASN A 112 6.86 -3.12 -8.11
N LEU A 113 5.77 -2.49 -8.53
CA LEU A 113 5.37 -1.18 -8.03
C LEU A 113 4.85 -1.27 -6.60
N TRP A 114 4.06 -2.29 -6.25
CA TRP A 114 3.69 -2.59 -4.87
C TRP A 114 4.92 -2.60 -3.97
N ARG A 115 5.95 -3.40 -4.30
CA ARG A 115 7.15 -3.57 -3.46
C ARG A 115 8.03 -2.32 -3.41
N SER A 116 7.99 -1.43 -4.42
CA SER A 116 8.85 -0.25 -4.48
C SER A 116 8.43 0.85 -3.51
N LYS A 117 7.16 0.88 -3.10
CA LYS A 117 6.64 1.84 -2.12
C LYS A 117 7.16 1.54 -0.70
N HIS A 118 7.25 2.56 0.14
CA HIS A 118 7.37 2.44 1.58
C HIS A 118 5.99 2.16 2.18
N ARG A 119 5.77 0.95 2.67
CA ARG A 119 4.50 0.52 3.26
C ARG A 119 4.63 0.53 4.78
N PHE A 120 3.74 1.27 5.42
CA PHE A 120 3.63 1.34 6.88
C PHE A 120 2.30 0.77 7.31
N MET A 121 2.25 0.05 8.43
CA MET A 121 0.99 -0.36 9.04
C MET A 121 0.70 0.53 10.24
N LYS A 122 -0.54 0.97 10.42
CA LYS A 122 -0.95 1.72 11.62
C LYS A 122 -2.13 1.04 12.30
N LYS A 123 -1.98 0.73 13.59
CA LYS A 123 -3.01 0.14 14.43
C LYS A 123 -3.30 1.08 15.62
N ALA A 124 -4.54 1.52 15.75
CA ALA A 124 -5.04 2.28 16.89
C ALA A 124 -5.43 1.32 18.02
N ASP A 125 -4.55 1.18 19.01
CA ASP A 125 -4.77 0.28 20.13
C ASP A 125 -4.28 0.95 21.42
N PRO A 126 -5.15 1.19 22.43
CA PRO A 126 -4.80 2.00 23.59
C PRO A 126 -3.59 1.47 24.37
N PHE A 127 -2.78 2.37 24.93
CA PHE A 127 -1.67 1.96 25.77
C PHE A 127 -2.18 1.20 27.00
N SER A 128 -1.46 0.15 27.40
CA SER A 128 -1.75 -0.60 28.62
C SER A 128 -0.55 -0.57 29.56
N HIS A 129 -0.76 -0.27 30.83
CA HIS A 129 0.31 -0.35 31.84
C HIS A 129 0.78 -1.79 32.08
N ASN A 130 -0.02 -2.81 31.74
CA ASN A 130 0.35 -4.21 31.82
C ASN A 130 1.30 -4.60 30.67
N SER A 131 2.51 -5.06 31.01
CA SER A 131 3.53 -5.46 30.03
C SER A 131 3.11 -6.64 29.15
N ARG A 132 2.44 -7.66 29.72
CA ARG A 132 1.97 -8.83 28.95
C ARG A 132 0.95 -8.43 27.92
N THR A 133 0.02 -7.55 28.28
CA THR A 133 -0.98 -7.01 27.35
C THR A 133 -0.32 -6.25 26.20
N ARG A 134 0.70 -5.42 26.47
CA ARG A 134 1.45 -4.72 25.40
C ARG A 134 2.14 -5.70 24.45
N ILE A 135 2.80 -6.72 24.98
CA ILE A 135 3.47 -7.75 24.17
C ILE A 135 2.46 -8.48 23.28
N HIS A 136 1.28 -8.85 23.79
CA HIS A 136 0.25 -9.48 22.97
C HIS A 136 -0.23 -8.58 21.82
N LYS A 137 -0.40 -7.27 22.06
CA LYS A 137 -0.75 -6.30 21.02
C LYS A 137 0.34 -6.20 19.94
N GLN A 138 1.61 -6.23 20.34
CA GLN A 138 2.76 -6.26 19.42
C GLN A 138 2.78 -7.54 18.58
N ILE A 139 2.62 -8.72 19.22
CA ILE A 139 2.57 -10.01 18.53
C ILE A 139 1.39 -10.06 17.54
N SER A 140 0.24 -9.51 17.91
CA SER A 140 -0.92 -9.39 17.02
C SER A 140 -0.60 -8.57 15.77
N LEU A 141 0.11 -7.44 15.92
CA LEU A 141 0.55 -6.63 14.78
C LEU A 141 1.56 -7.36 13.89
N VAL A 142 2.53 -8.05 14.49
CA VAL A 142 3.50 -8.90 13.76
C VAL A 142 2.78 -9.96 12.94
N LYS A 143 1.83 -10.67 13.55
CA LYS A 143 1.03 -11.70 12.88
C LYS A 143 0.24 -11.10 11.72
N ASN A 144 -0.42 -9.95 11.93
CA ASN A 144 -1.23 -9.31 10.89
C ASN A 144 -0.38 -8.93 9.66
N ASN A 145 0.83 -8.40 9.87
CA ASN A 145 1.76 -8.12 8.78
C ASN A 145 2.24 -9.41 8.07
N SER A 146 2.50 -10.48 8.81
CA SER A 146 2.86 -11.79 8.23
C SER A 146 1.73 -12.35 7.36
N ASP A 147 0.48 -12.21 7.82
CA ASP A 147 -0.70 -12.65 7.08
C ASP A 147 -0.89 -11.83 5.79
N LEU A 148 -0.77 -10.50 5.89
CA LEU A 148 -0.75 -9.59 4.73
C LEU A 148 0.31 -10.01 3.70
N LYS A 149 1.56 -10.17 4.13
CA LYS A 149 2.67 -10.59 3.27
C LYS A 149 2.38 -11.90 2.55
N SER A 150 1.82 -12.87 3.28
CA SER A 150 1.48 -14.19 2.74
C SER A 150 0.37 -14.10 1.70
N LEU A 151 -0.67 -13.28 1.95
CA LEU A 151 -1.74 -13.05 0.99
C LEU A 151 -1.23 -12.39 -0.29
N VAL A 152 -0.52 -11.26 -0.19
CA VAL A 152 -0.06 -10.53 -1.38
C VAL A 152 0.83 -11.44 -2.25
N LEU A 153 1.77 -12.17 -1.63
CA LEU A 153 2.62 -13.12 -2.36
C LEU A 153 1.84 -14.29 -2.94
N GLY A 154 0.85 -14.81 -2.21
CA GLY A 154 -0.01 -15.90 -2.66
C GLY A 154 -0.80 -15.52 -3.90
N VAL A 155 -1.45 -14.35 -3.88
CA VAL A 155 -2.23 -13.81 -5.00
C VAL A 155 -1.37 -13.63 -6.23
N TYR A 156 -0.25 -12.93 -6.09
CA TYR A 156 0.68 -12.69 -7.19
C TYR A 156 1.15 -14.00 -7.85
N ARG A 157 1.57 -14.97 -7.04
CA ARG A 157 2.03 -16.27 -7.54
C ARG A 157 0.91 -17.04 -8.22
N GLN A 158 -0.29 -17.05 -7.62
CA GLN A 158 -1.43 -17.77 -8.14
C GLN A 158 -1.88 -17.21 -9.50
N ILE A 159 -1.99 -15.88 -9.61
CA ILE A 159 -2.32 -15.21 -10.86
C ILE A 159 -1.27 -15.51 -11.92
N LEU A 160 0.03 -15.40 -11.61
CA LEU A 160 1.09 -15.74 -12.58
C LEU A 160 1.04 -17.19 -13.05
N VAL A 161 0.79 -18.14 -12.14
CA VAL A 161 0.62 -19.57 -12.49
C VAL A 161 -0.57 -19.74 -13.43
N ASN A 162 -1.68 -19.07 -13.14
CA ASN A 162 -2.90 -19.15 -13.95
C ASN A 162 -2.78 -18.46 -15.32
N ILE A 163 -1.92 -17.45 -15.45
CA ILE A 163 -1.54 -16.85 -16.73
C ILE A 163 -0.57 -17.75 -17.50
N SER A 164 0.31 -18.45 -16.80
CA SER A 164 1.38 -19.23 -17.42
C SER A 164 0.85 -20.54 -18.01
N ALA A 165 1.07 -20.78 -19.30
CA ALA A 165 0.82 -22.08 -19.92
C ALA A 165 1.84 -23.17 -19.50
N ARG A 166 2.88 -22.80 -18.73
CA ARG A 166 3.97 -23.68 -18.28
C ARG A 166 4.10 -23.64 -16.76
N ARG A 167 4.57 -24.74 -16.16
CA ARG A 167 4.91 -24.76 -14.73
C ARG A 167 6.02 -23.76 -14.41
N VAL A 168 5.71 -22.80 -13.54
CA VAL A 168 6.71 -21.88 -12.96
C VAL A 168 7.68 -22.70 -12.11
N LYS A 169 8.97 -22.71 -12.49
CA LYS A 169 10.02 -23.49 -11.79
C LYS A 169 10.64 -22.75 -10.61
N VAL A 170 10.56 -21.42 -10.60
CA VAL A 170 11.18 -20.56 -9.58
C VAL A 170 10.14 -19.59 -9.05
N LEU A 171 9.78 -19.72 -7.77
CA LEU A 171 8.94 -18.76 -7.07
C LEU A 171 9.83 -17.80 -6.28
N ARG A 172 9.81 -16.52 -6.66
CA ARG A 172 10.58 -15.49 -5.97
C ARG A 172 10.05 -15.27 -4.55
N GLN A 173 10.94 -15.24 -3.57
CA GLN A 173 10.65 -14.75 -2.22
C GLN A 173 10.89 -13.24 -2.24
N LEU A 174 9.80 -12.47 -2.22
CA LEU A 174 9.84 -11.02 -2.35
C LEU A 174 9.22 -10.37 -1.10
N PRO A 175 9.64 -9.14 -0.74
CA PRO A 175 8.97 -8.39 0.31
C PRO A 175 7.55 -8.03 -0.18
N GLY A 176 6.53 -8.49 0.55
CA GLY A 176 5.12 -8.22 0.25
C GLY A 176 4.36 -7.49 1.38
N GLY A 177 4.87 -7.56 2.61
CA GLY A 177 4.28 -6.90 3.78
C GLY A 177 4.74 -5.45 3.95
N VAL A 178 4.46 -4.88 5.12
CA VAL A 178 4.91 -3.55 5.54
C VAL A 178 6.34 -3.57 6.07
N GLN A 179 7.09 -2.49 5.85
CA GLN A 179 8.44 -2.34 6.41
C GLN A 179 8.43 -1.97 7.89
N ALA A 180 7.40 -1.25 8.34
CA ALA A 180 7.22 -0.89 9.74
C ALA A 180 5.74 -0.81 10.12
N GLY A 181 5.41 -1.32 11.30
CA GLY A 181 4.10 -1.22 11.91
C GLY A 181 4.14 -0.35 13.16
N PHE A 182 3.17 0.53 13.31
CA PHE A 182 3.02 1.44 14.44
C PHE A 182 1.76 1.08 15.21
N ILE A 183 1.89 1.00 16.54
CA ILE A 183 0.73 1.00 17.43
C ILE A 183 0.61 2.38 18.04
N VAL A 184 -0.55 2.99 17.83
CA VAL A 184 -0.85 4.35 18.23
C VAL A 184 -1.97 4.41 19.25
N ASP A 185 -1.94 5.45 20.08
CA ASP A 185 -2.99 5.79 21.03
C ASP A 185 -3.24 7.31 21.01
N ARG A 186 -4.41 7.74 21.49
CA ARG A 186 -4.73 9.15 21.76
C ARG A 186 -4.94 9.33 23.25
N PRO A 187 -3.84 9.44 24.03
CA PRO A 187 -3.95 9.57 25.48
C PRO A 187 -4.72 10.83 25.86
N LYS A 188 -5.50 10.72 26.93
CA LYS A 188 -6.19 11.89 27.51
C LYS A 188 -5.24 12.61 28.46
N PHE A 189 -4.97 13.87 28.15
CA PHE A 189 -4.11 14.73 28.97
C PHE A 189 -4.95 15.55 29.94
N LYS A 190 -4.44 15.71 31.17
CA LYS A 190 -5.02 16.65 32.13
C LYS A 190 -4.76 18.08 31.67
N ALA A 191 -5.70 18.99 31.94
CA ALA A 191 -5.62 20.37 31.48
C ALA A 191 -4.33 21.06 31.97
N GLU A 192 -3.91 20.78 33.20
CA GLU A 192 -2.68 21.33 33.80
C GLU A 192 -1.38 20.88 33.14
N THR A 193 -1.39 19.78 32.37
CA THR A 193 -0.21 19.28 31.66
C THR A 193 -0.07 19.83 30.25
N LYS A 194 -1.06 20.61 29.79
CA LYS A 194 -1.08 21.16 28.45
C LYS A 194 -0.24 22.43 28.38
N ILE A 195 0.65 22.47 27.40
CA ILE A 195 1.41 23.67 27.08
C ILE A 195 0.51 24.63 26.30
N GLY A 196 0.40 25.88 26.75
CA GLY A 196 -0.38 26.91 26.07
C GLY A 196 0.11 27.15 24.63
N ASN A 197 -0.83 27.38 23.72
CA ASN A 197 -0.57 27.54 22.27
C ASN A 197 0.05 26.29 21.60
N ALA A 198 -0.11 25.10 22.18
CA ALA A 198 0.37 23.84 21.61
C ALA A 198 -0.69 22.72 21.68
N ASP A 199 -1.97 23.08 21.66
CA ASP A 199 -3.09 22.11 21.76
C ASP A 199 -3.07 21.05 20.66
N PHE A 200 -2.50 21.38 19.49
CA PHE A 200 -2.34 20.45 18.37
C PHE A 200 -1.60 19.18 18.76
N LEU A 201 -0.59 19.25 19.66
CA LEU A 201 0.19 18.09 20.10
C LEU A 201 -0.70 17.04 20.79
N TYR A 202 -1.64 17.50 21.60
CA TYR A 202 -2.47 16.63 22.43
C TYR A 202 -3.66 16.02 21.67
N ASN A 203 -3.89 16.44 20.42
CA ASN A 203 -4.93 15.90 19.53
C ASN A 203 -4.36 14.93 18.47
N MET A 204 -3.05 14.69 18.48
CA MET A 204 -2.35 13.77 17.58
C MET A 204 -2.36 12.34 18.11
N GLU A 205 -2.02 11.40 17.23
CA GLU A 205 -1.78 10.01 17.59
C GLU A 205 -0.34 9.83 18.10
N TYR A 206 -0.20 9.21 19.27
CA TYR A 206 1.07 8.92 19.91
C TYR A 206 1.46 7.48 19.63
N VAL A 207 2.63 7.31 19.00
CA VAL A 207 3.21 5.98 18.75
C VAL A 207 3.82 5.47 20.04
N TRP A 208 3.26 4.40 20.61
CA TRP A 208 3.83 3.78 21.81
C TRP A 208 4.57 2.46 21.53
N SER A 209 4.44 1.92 20.32
CA SER A 209 5.21 0.75 19.88
C SER A 209 5.47 0.76 18.39
N VAL A 210 6.65 0.27 18.02
CA VAL A 210 7.09 0.10 16.62
C VAL A 210 7.51 -1.35 16.42
N VAL A 211 7.05 -1.95 15.33
CA VAL A 211 7.48 -3.27 14.84
C VAL A 211 8.16 -3.05 13.50
N LEU A 212 9.41 -3.48 13.36
CA LEU A 212 10.17 -3.35 12.12
C LEU A 212 10.27 -4.71 11.42
N GLU A 213 10.15 -4.73 10.09
CA GLU A 213 10.45 -5.90 9.26
C GLU A 213 11.73 -5.63 8.45
N PRO A 214 12.91 -6.10 8.92
CA PRO A 214 14.15 -5.91 8.20
C PRO A 214 14.16 -6.59 6.82
N PRO A 215 14.87 -6.04 5.83
CA PRO A 215 15.69 -4.82 5.90
C PRO A 215 14.83 -3.55 5.78
N VAL A 216 15.02 -2.61 6.72
CA VAL A 216 14.31 -1.34 6.72
C VAL A 216 15.15 -0.29 6.00
N ILE A 217 14.90 -0.10 4.70
CA ILE A 217 15.56 0.91 3.87
C ILE A 217 14.50 1.91 3.41
N PHE A 218 14.59 3.14 3.91
CA PHE A 218 13.72 4.24 3.49
C PHE A 218 14.50 5.27 2.69
N TYR A 219 14.08 5.49 1.45
CA TYR A 219 14.67 6.52 0.59
C TYR A 219 14.08 7.89 0.93
N THR A 220 14.85 8.70 1.65
CA THR A 220 14.48 10.08 1.98
C THR A 220 14.87 11.02 0.83
N TYR A 221 14.16 12.15 0.71
CA TYR A 221 14.47 13.18 -0.31
C TYR A 221 15.87 13.78 -0.11
N SER A 222 16.34 13.88 1.14
CA SER A 222 17.69 14.30 1.48
C SER A 222 18.14 13.60 2.76
N ASN A 223 19.32 13.01 2.72
CA ASN A 223 20.03 12.50 3.90
C ASN A 223 21.04 13.53 4.46
N LYS A 224 21.24 14.67 3.78
CA LYS A 224 22.16 15.72 4.23
C LYS A 224 21.43 16.69 5.13
N ARG A 225 21.78 16.70 6.42
CA ARG A 225 21.45 17.82 7.31
C ARG A 225 22.27 19.03 6.85
N ARG A 226 21.63 19.97 6.16
CA ARG A 226 22.25 21.24 5.72
C ARG A 226 21.67 22.38 6.54
N GLY A 227 22.53 23.32 6.93
CA GLY A 227 22.16 24.51 7.68
C GLY A 227 22.92 24.65 9.01
N ILE A 228 22.93 25.87 9.54
CA ILE A 228 23.40 26.17 10.89
C ILE A 228 22.15 26.29 11.76
N PHE A 229 21.92 25.30 12.63
CA PHE A 229 20.86 25.39 13.62
C PHE A 229 21.31 26.38 14.71
N LYS A 230 20.78 27.61 14.67
CA LYS A 230 20.96 28.54 15.78
C LYS A 230 20.19 28.00 16.98
N VAL A 231 20.88 27.87 18.11
CA VAL A 231 20.23 27.54 19.38
C VAL A 231 19.31 28.69 19.74
N VAL A 232 18.03 28.38 19.93
CA VAL A 232 17.00 29.35 20.32
C VAL A 232 16.49 28.94 21.68
N ASP A 233 16.91 29.67 22.72
CA ASP A 233 16.61 29.35 24.12
C ASP A 233 15.29 29.99 24.58
N ARG A 234 14.25 29.89 23.75
CA ARG A 234 12.91 30.41 24.01
C ARG A 234 11.85 29.44 23.45
N PRO A 235 10.66 29.36 24.06
CA PRO A 235 9.58 28.52 23.54
C PRO A 235 9.26 28.84 22.07
N ILE A 236 9.24 27.82 21.22
CA ILE A 236 8.97 27.94 19.78
C ILE A 236 7.63 27.33 19.35
N LEU A 237 6.93 26.62 20.23
CA LEU A 237 5.72 25.87 19.85
C LEU A 237 4.62 26.80 19.31
N ASN A 238 4.53 28.03 19.83
CA ASN A 238 3.62 29.06 19.33
C ASN A 238 3.93 29.54 17.90
N LYS A 239 5.08 29.17 17.33
CA LYS A 239 5.45 29.48 15.94
C LYS A 239 5.17 28.33 14.98
N ILE A 240 4.75 27.19 15.51
CA ILE A 240 4.43 26.01 14.71
C ILE A 240 2.93 26.06 14.45
N ASN A 241 2.55 26.16 13.18
CA ASN A 241 1.18 25.97 12.75
C ASN A 241 1.08 24.63 12.02
N ILE A 242 0.23 23.74 12.52
CA ILE A 242 -0.06 22.44 11.89
C ILE A 242 -1.53 22.46 11.50
N ASP A 243 -1.77 22.53 10.19
CA ASP A 243 -3.12 22.67 9.64
C ASP A 243 -3.96 21.42 9.89
N ASN A 244 -3.37 20.23 9.73
CA ASN A 244 -4.03 18.93 9.93
C ASN A 244 -3.28 18.05 10.93
N PRO A 245 -3.60 18.11 12.25
CA PRO A 245 -2.95 17.28 13.25
C PRO A 245 -3.06 15.77 13.01
N GLN A 246 -4.11 15.32 12.30
CA GLN A 246 -4.32 13.89 12.01
C GLN A 246 -3.30 13.29 11.03
N ASP A 247 -2.59 14.14 10.28
CA ASP A 247 -1.54 13.72 9.34
C ASP A 247 -0.20 13.49 10.05
N TRP A 248 -0.13 13.76 11.35
CA TRP A 248 1.08 13.70 12.15
C TRP A 248 1.00 12.62 13.22
N LEU A 249 2.14 11.94 13.41
CA LEU A 249 2.35 11.00 14.50
C LEU A 249 3.38 11.57 15.47
N VAL A 250 3.08 11.51 16.76
CA VAL A 250 4.02 11.87 17.82
C VAL A 250 4.82 10.63 18.21
N PHE A 251 6.13 10.71 18.03
CA PHE A 251 7.07 9.73 18.57
C PHE A 251 7.59 10.27 19.90
N PRO A 252 7.29 9.61 21.04
CA PRO A 252 7.76 10.01 22.36
C PRO A 252 9.26 9.75 22.54
#